data_AF-A0A6J8EHX8-F1
#
_entry.id   AF-A0A6J8EHX8-F1
#
_cell.length_a   1.000
_cell.length_b   1.000
_cell.length_c   1.000
_cell.angle_alpha   90.00
_cell.angle_beta   90.00
_cell.angle_gamma   90.00
#
_symmetry.space_group_name_H-M   'P 1'
#
loop_
_entity.id
_entity.type
_entity.pdbx_description
1 polymer ?
#
loop_
_entity_poly.entity_id
_entity_poly.type
_entity_poly.pdbx_seq_one_letter_code
_entity_poly.pdbx_strand_id
1 'polypeptide(L)'
;MAQQSTLASFFSGIPEKRKSDSQSESKAKYEQKRKPRVFIESWRKEFDGIEDSPDRMICSFCTKFPLLADKTSSLFTGNTGYRIDSVHSHFSSEKHEQCSKANYEVQRRENEEHFEGPIDVAIRKISEKNSKLLVYMFNTAYCVMKEELPFTLYPTMLKLQVKNGSDLSRLKSYQTDKACARFAPFIADAIRDPIKEKIENCKALSIMYDGATDVSISEVEIIYVRLLDDCNTSDFFIAFKS
;
A
#
# COMPACT_ATOMS: atom_id res chain seq x y z
N MET A 1 -70.52 43.74 -31.01
CA MET A 1 -69.72 44.39 -29.95
C MET A 1 -68.58 43.46 -29.62
N ALA A 2 -67.33 43.84 -29.45
CA ALA A 2 -66.62 45.09 -29.67
C ALA A 2 -65.14 44.66 -29.72
N GLN A 3 -64.35 45.33 -30.55
CA GLN A 3 -62.88 45.25 -30.48
C GLN A 3 -62.42 45.78 -29.12
N GLN A 4 -61.43 45.13 -28.51
CA GLN A 4 -60.42 45.85 -27.74
C GLN A 4 -59.03 45.35 -28.12
N SER A 5 -58.29 46.30 -28.67
CA SER A 5 -56.92 46.28 -29.12
C SER A 5 -55.94 46.13 -27.95
N THR A 6 -55.01 45.20 -28.05
CA THR A 6 -53.84 45.13 -27.18
C THR A 6 -52.69 45.89 -27.84
N LEU A 7 -52.30 47.03 -27.27
CA LEU A 7 -51.09 47.78 -27.65
C LEU A 7 -49.87 47.10 -27.03
N ALA A 8 -49.17 46.28 -27.82
CA ALA A 8 -47.83 45.83 -27.54
C ALA A 8 -46.85 46.67 -28.34
N SER A 9 -46.16 47.61 -27.69
CA SER A 9 -45.05 48.34 -28.30
C SER A 9 -44.22 49.02 -27.22
N PHE A 10 -43.20 48.34 -26.68
CA PHE A 10 -42.05 48.99 -26.04
C PHE A 10 -40.92 47.97 -25.82
N PHE A 11 -40.25 47.51 -26.89
CA PHE A 11 -38.83 47.13 -26.82
C PHE A 11 -38.21 47.31 -28.19
N SER A 12 -37.40 48.36 -28.29
CA SER A 12 -36.53 48.72 -29.40
C SER A 12 -35.40 47.70 -29.55
N GLY A 13 -35.04 47.39 -30.80
CA GLY A 13 -34.26 46.22 -31.18
C GLY A 13 -32.77 46.19 -30.84
N ILE A 14 -32.22 44.98 -30.95
CA ILE A 14 -30.80 44.68 -31.21
C ILE A 14 -30.78 43.65 -32.36
N PRO A 15 -29.96 43.83 -33.40
CA PRO A 15 -30.00 42.99 -34.59
C PRO A 15 -29.41 41.60 -34.34
N GLU A 16 -30.12 40.59 -34.83
CA GLU A 16 -29.74 39.18 -34.83
C GLU A 16 -28.59 38.96 -35.84
N LYS A 17 -27.35 38.89 -35.34
CA LYS A 17 -26.20 38.46 -36.17
C LYS A 17 -26.31 36.96 -36.43
N ARG A 18 -26.81 36.60 -37.61
CA ARG A 18 -26.65 35.26 -38.22
C ARG A 18 -25.15 34.92 -38.27
N LYS A 19 -24.68 34.08 -37.35
CA LYS A 19 -23.39 33.40 -37.47
C LYS A 19 -23.56 32.30 -38.51
N SER A 20 -22.73 32.37 -39.54
CA SER A 20 -22.71 31.48 -40.70
C SER A 20 -22.50 30.00 -40.33
N ASP A 21 -23.38 29.12 -40.81
CA ASP A 21 -23.26 27.66 -40.77
C ASP A 21 -21.96 27.11 -41.40
N SER A 22 -21.22 27.95 -42.13
CA SER A 22 -19.90 27.62 -42.68
C SER A 22 -18.81 27.42 -41.62
N GLN A 23 -18.95 28.01 -40.42
CA GLN A 23 -17.96 27.89 -39.33
C GLN A 23 -18.13 26.64 -38.46
N SER A 24 -19.33 26.05 -38.41
CA SER A 24 -19.60 24.84 -37.63
C SER A 24 -19.13 23.57 -38.36
N GLU A 25 -19.39 23.47 -39.66
CA GLU A 25 -18.94 22.33 -40.49
C GLU A 25 -17.42 22.27 -40.68
N SER A 26 -16.75 23.43 -40.77
CA SER A 26 -15.29 23.51 -40.90
C SER A 26 -14.58 23.17 -39.60
N LYS A 27 -15.17 23.47 -38.43
CA LYS A 27 -14.68 23.00 -37.11
C LYS A 27 -14.84 21.49 -36.95
N ALA A 28 -15.98 20.92 -37.35
CA ALA A 28 -16.22 19.47 -37.27
C ALA A 28 -15.28 18.67 -38.20
N LYS A 29 -15.02 19.17 -39.43
CA LYS A 29 -14.04 18.57 -40.35
C LYS A 29 -12.59 18.71 -39.88
N TYR A 30 -12.27 19.77 -39.15
CA TYR A 30 -10.95 19.98 -38.53
C TYR A 30 -10.72 19.06 -37.32
N GLU A 31 -11.74 18.82 -36.50
CA GLU A 31 -11.67 17.88 -35.37
C GLU A 31 -11.54 16.42 -35.80
N GLN A 32 -12.19 16.00 -36.90
CA GLN A 32 -12.09 14.63 -37.43
C GLN A 32 -10.72 14.28 -38.04
N LYS A 33 -9.93 15.27 -38.47
CA LYS A 33 -8.59 15.05 -39.07
C LYS A 33 -7.45 15.10 -38.05
N ARG A 34 -7.73 15.44 -36.79
CA ARG A 34 -6.71 15.67 -35.77
C ARG A 34 -6.38 14.36 -35.06
N LYS A 35 -5.09 13.98 -35.05
CA LYS A 35 -4.61 12.86 -34.23
C LYS A 35 -5.09 13.02 -32.78
N PRO A 36 -5.49 11.94 -32.09
CA PRO A 36 -5.89 12.01 -30.69
C PRO A 36 -4.76 12.66 -29.89
N ARG A 37 -5.11 13.63 -29.05
CA ARG A 37 -4.14 14.27 -28.18
C ARG A 37 -3.84 13.28 -27.07
N VAL A 38 -2.58 12.91 -26.96
CA VAL A 38 -2.06 12.05 -25.90
C VAL A 38 -1.34 12.90 -24.88
N PHE A 39 -1.15 12.36 -23.68
CA PHE A 39 -0.33 13.00 -22.66
C PHE A 39 1.10 13.23 -23.18
N ILE A 40 1.66 14.41 -22.88
CA ILE A 40 3.01 14.75 -23.27
C ILE A 40 3.90 14.66 -22.04
N GLU A 41 4.84 13.73 -22.04
CA GLU A 41 5.69 13.44 -20.87
C GLU A 41 6.55 14.64 -20.43
N SER A 42 6.87 15.57 -21.35
CA SER A 42 7.58 16.81 -21.01
C SER A 42 6.80 17.70 -20.04
N TRP A 43 5.46 17.59 -19.99
CA TRP A 43 4.64 18.37 -19.06
C TRP A 43 4.94 18.04 -17.60
N ARG A 44 5.40 16.84 -17.27
CA ARG A 44 5.80 16.49 -15.90
C ARG A 44 6.97 17.33 -15.38
N LYS A 45 7.83 17.83 -16.29
CA LYS A 45 8.96 18.68 -15.92
C LYS A 45 8.56 20.14 -15.73
N GLU A 46 7.54 20.59 -16.45
CA GLU A 46 7.07 21.98 -16.44
C GLU A 46 5.99 22.22 -15.39
N PHE A 47 5.17 21.19 -15.11
CA PHE A 47 4.03 21.24 -14.22
C PHE A 47 4.16 20.16 -13.15
N ASP A 48 4.75 20.50 -12.01
CA ASP A 48 4.95 19.54 -10.93
C ASP A 48 3.60 19.04 -10.38
N GLY A 49 3.49 17.73 -10.23
CA GLY A 49 2.24 17.07 -9.84
C GLY A 49 1.24 16.79 -10.97
N ILE A 50 1.56 17.04 -12.26
CA ILE A 50 0.71 16.56 -13.36
C ILE A 50 0.95 15.07 -13.64
N GLU A 51 -0.13 14.29 -13.69
CA GLU A 51 -0.07 12.84 -13.87
C GLU A 51 -1.09 12.35 -14.90
N ASP A 52 -0.68 11.36 -15.69
CA ASP A 52 -1.58 10.57 -16.53
C ASP A 52 -2.07 9.36 -15.73
N SER A 53 -3.34 9.37 -15.37
CA SER A 53 -4.08 8.30 -14.69
C SER A 53 -5.00 7.66 -15.73
N PRO A 54 -5.34 6.35 -15.74
CA PRO A 54 -5.72 5.60 -16.95
C PRO A 54 -6.66 6.37 -17.90
N ASP A 55 -6.07 6.90 -18.98
CA ASP A 55 -6.67 7.74 -20.06
C ASP A 55 -7.26 9.11 -19.65
N ARG A 56 -6.78 9.70 -18.56
CA ARG A 56 -7.13 11.04 -18.10
C ARG A 56 -5.96 11.72 -17.37
N MET A 57 -5.73 12.98 -17.72
CA MET A 57 -4.76 13.81 -17.03
C MET A 57 -5.34 14.40 -15.75
N ILE A 58 -4.64 14.23 -14.63
CA ILE A 58 -5.01 14.73 -13.31
C ILE A 58 -3.87 15.54 -12.69
N CYS A 59 -4.20 16.36 -11.69
CA CYS A 59 -3.23 17.02 -10.82
C CYS A 59 -3.18 16.29 -9.47
N SER A 60 -2.06 15.64 -9.17
CA SER A 60 -1.89 14.83 -7.97
C SER A 60 -1.89 15.65 -6.68
N PHE A 61 -1.50 16.92 -6.71
CA PHE A 61 -1.62 17.80 -5.55
C PHE A 61 -3.09 18.06 -5.23
N CYS A 62 -3.90 18.40 -6.23
CA CYS A 62 -5.31 18.68 -6.01
C CYS A 62 -6.11 17.44 -5.63
N THR A 63 -5.77 16.25 -6.15
CA THR A 63 -6.43 15.01 -5.73
C THR A 63 -6.05 14.60 -4.30
N LYS A 64 -4.82 14.87 -3.85
CA LYS A 64 -4.37 14.64 -2.47
C LYS A 64 -5.02 15.57 -1.44
N PHE A 65 -5.33 16.80 -1.81
CA PHE A 65 -5.90 17.82 -0.91
C PHE A 65 -7.31 18.27 -1.32
N PRO A 66 -8.34 17.37 -1.30
CA PRO A 66 -9.68 17.65 -1.80
C PRO A 66 -10.46 18.71 -1.01
N LEU A 67 -9.98 19.10 0.18
CA LEU A 67 -10.55 20.16 1.00
C LEU A 67 -10.12 21.56 0.53
N LEU A 68 -8.93 21.66 -0.09
CA LEU A 68 -8.37 22.90 -0.61
C LEU A 68 -8.60 23.06 -2.11
N ALA A 69 -8.70 21.93 -2.82
CA ALA A 69 -8.85 21.88 -4.26
C ALA A 69 -10.20 22.40 -4.75
N ASP A 70 -10.19 22.93 -5.97
CA ASP A 70 -11.42 23.18 -6.72
C ASP A 70 -11.93 21.88 -7.35
N LYS A 71 -13.01 21.34 -6.79
CA LYS A 71 -13.65 20.11 -7.27
C LYS A 71 -14.31 20.26 -8.64
N THR A 72 -14.52 21.49 -9.11
CA THR A 72 -15.06 21.76 -10.45
C THR A 72 -13.95 21.78 -11.51
N SER A 73 -12.69 21.82 -11.10
CA SER A 73 -11.55 21.82 -12.02
C SER A 73 -11.44 20.49 -12.75
N SER A 74 -11.30 20.56 -14.08
CA SER A 74 -11.14 19.36 -14.92
C SER A 74 -9.94 18.48 -14.53
N LEU A 75 -8.88 19.05 -13.91
CA LEU A 75 -7.71 18.27 -13.47
C LEU A 75 -7.86 17.63 -12.09
N PHE A 76 -8.91 17.98 -11.33
CA PHE A 76 -9.25 17.28 -10.09
C PHE A 76 -9.99 15.97 -10.40
N THR A 77 -11.00 16.03 -11.27
CA THR A 77 -11.82 14.86 -11.66
C THR A 77 -11.19 14.05 -12.79
N GLY A 78 -10.35 14.68 -13.62
CA GLY A 78 -9.64 14.09 -14.74
C GLY A 78 -10.04 14.66 -16.09
N ASN A 79 -9.05 15.04 -16.89
CA ASN A 79 -9.22 15.69 -18.18
C ASN A 79 -8.74 14.77 -19.32
N THR A 80 -9.65 14.40 -20.20
CA THR A 80 -9.40 13.52 -21.37
C THR A 80 -9.03 14.29 -22.64
N GLY A 81 -9.07 15.63 -22.59
CA GLY A 81 -8.82 16.49 -23.74
C GLY A 81 -7.36 16.81 -23.99
N TYR A 82 -6.46 16.48 -23.04
CA TYR A 82 -5.01 16.69 -23.10
C TYR A 82 -4.63 18.03 -23.74
N ARG A 83 -5.20 19.12 -23.21
CA ARG A 83 -4.98 20.49 -23.69
C ARG A 83 -4.04 21.22 -22.74
N ILE A 84 -2.94 21.75 -23.27
CA ILE A 84 -1.98 22.52 -22.47
C ILE A 84 -2.61 23.77 -21.86
N ASP A 85 -3.54 24.44 -22.55
CA ASP A 85 -4.27 25.61 -22.02
C ASP A 85 -5.03 25.26 -20.72
N SER A 86 -5.58 24.04 -20.64
CA SER A 86 -6.26 23.56 -19.43
C SER A 86 -5.26 23.36 -18.28
N VAL A 87 -4.04 22.91 -18.58
CA VAL A 87 -2.96 22.80 -17.60
C VAL A 87 -2.53 24.17 -17.12
N HIS A 88 -2.19 25.10 -18.01
CA HIS A 88 -1.80 26.46 -17.63
C HIS A 88 -2.88 27.14 -16.78
N SER A 89 -4.15 27.09 -17.19
CA SER A 89 -5.24 27.72 -16.44
C SER A 89 -5.42 27.15 -15.03
N HIS A 90 -5.20 25.83 -14.84
CA HIS A 90 -5.27 25.20 -13.53
C HIS A 90 -4.07 25.58 -12.66
N PHE A 91 -2.86 25.51 -13.21
CA PHE A 91 -1.62 25.80 -12.47
C PHE A 91 -1.48 27.28 -12.08
N SER A 92 -2.13 28.19 -12.81
CA SER A 92 -2.25 29.60 -12.43
C SER A 92 -3.38 29.90 -11.43
N SER A 93 -4.15 28.90 -11.00
CA SER A 93 -5.28 29.10 -10.09
C SER A 93 -4.83 29.15 -8.61
N GLU A 94 -5.48 30.02 -7.83
CA GLU A 94 -5.20 30.15 -6.39
C GLU A 94 -5.44 28.83 -5.62
N LYS A 95 -6.44 28.05 -6.05
CA LYS A 95 -6.77 26.76 -5.44
C LYS A 95 -5.68 25.73 -5.65
N HIS A 96 -5.05 25.71 -6.83
CA HIS A 96 -3.88 24.89 -7.08
C HIS A 96 -2.69 25.35 -6.22
N GLU A 97 -2.45 26.66 -6.11
CA GLU A 97 -1.37 27.20 -5.27
C GLU A 97 -1.52 26.78 -3.80
N GLN A 98 -2.75 26.80 -3.25
CA GLN A 98 -3.03 26.31 -1.89
C GLN A 98 -2.74 24.82 -1.73
N CYS A 99 -3.16 23.99 -2.70
CA CYS A 99 -2.88 22.55 -2.70
C CYS A 99 -1.38 22.26 -2.83
N SER A 100 -0.69 23.03 -3.68
CA SER A 100 0.75 22.93 -3.90
C SER A 100 1.53 23.28 -2.63
N LYS A 101 1.19 24.38 -1.95
CA LYS A 101 1.77 24.74 -0.64
C LYS A 101 1.55 23.64 0.40
N ALA A 102 0.34 23.11 0.52
CA ALA A 102 0.05 22.01 1.45
C ALA A 102 0.87 20.75 1.12
N ASN A 103 1.02 20.42 -0.17
CA ASN A 103 1.83 19.30 -0.61
C ASN A 103 3.31 19.50 -0.26
N TYR A 104 3.87 20.68 -0.52
CA TYR A 104 5.25 20.99 -0.16
C TYR A 104 5.46 21.04 1.35
N GLU A 105 4.48 21.48 2.16
CA GLU A 105 4.58 21.41 3.62
C GLU A 105 4.59 19.97 4.14
N VAL A 106 3.76 19.08 3.58
CA VAL A 106 3.79 17.65 3.90
C VAL A 106 5.12 17.04 3.48
N GLN A 107 5.57 17.27 2.24
CA GLN A 107 6.87 16.81 1.78
C GLN A 107 8.02 17.39 2.60
N ARG A 108 7.92 18.65 3.05
CA ARG A 108 8.93 19.26 3.92
C ARG A 108 8.91 18.63 5.31
N ARG A 109 7.77 18.19 5.84
CA ARG A 109 7.73 17.42 7.10
C ARG A 109 8.23 15.99 6.94
N GLU A 110 8.04 15.39 5.76
CA GLU A 110 8.55 14.05 5.43
C GLU A 110 10.06 14.07 5.11
N ASN A 111 10.55 15.15 4.48
CA ASN A 111 11.94 15.36 4.10
C ASN A 111 12.75 16.19 5.13
N GLU A 112 12.10 16.86 6.08
CA GLU A 112 12.73 17.27 7.34
C GLU A 112 13.09 15.95 8.01
N GLU A 113 14.29 15.46 7.71
CA GLU A 113 14.98 14.46 8.50
C GLU A 113 14.70 14.81 9.95
N HIS A 114 13.93 13.95 10.62
CA HIS A 114 13.84 13.99 12.07
C HIS A 114 15.27 14.16 12.55
N PHE A 115 15.59 15.30 13.17
CA PHE A 115 16.91 15.53 13.71
C PHE A 115 17.12 14.43 14.75
N GLU A 116 17.75 13.33 14.35
CA GLU A 116 18.03 12.22 15.25
C GLU A 116 19.00 12.82 16.28
N GLY A 117 18.46 13.19 17.43
CA GLY A 117 19.29 13.68 18.51
C GLY A 117 20.30 12.60 18.87
N PRO A 118 21.41 12.94 19.54
CA PRO A 118 22.33 11.94 20.09
C PRO A 118 21.62 10.86 20.92
N ILE A 119 20.48 11.21 21.52
CA ILE A 119 19.57 10.31 22.24
C ILE A 119 18.83 9.36 21.29
N ASP A 120 18.26 9.84 20.19
CA ASP A 120 17.53 9.01 19.22
C ASP A 120 18.47 8.03 18.51
N VAL A 121 19.67 8.50 18.13
CA VAL A 121 20.75 7.63 17.63
C VAL A 121 21.15 6.59 18.67
N ALA A 122 21.23 6.97 19.95
CA ALA A 122 21.55 6.04 21.03
C ALA A 122 20.41 5.03 21.26
N ILE A 123 19.15 5.45 21.24
CA ILE A 123 17.96 4.58 21.34
C ILE A 123 17.95 3.59 20.18
N ARG A 124 18.20 4.05 18.94
CA ARG A 124 18.32 3.18 17.78
C ARG A 124 19.47 2.19 17.91
N LYS A 125 20.65 2.62 18.34
CA LYS A 125 21.79 1.71 18.60
C LYS A 125 21.50 0.71 19.72
N ILE A 126 20.77 1.11 20.76
CA ILE A 126 20.29 0.22 21.82
C ILE A 126 19.30 -0.79 21.22
N SER A 127 18.38 -0.32 20.37
CA SER A 127 17.41 -1.16 19.66
C SER A 127 18.09 -2.17 18.73
N GLU A 128 19.11 -1.76 17.96
CA GLU A 128 19.90 -2.64 17.10
C GLU A 128 20.70 -3.68 17.90
N LYS A 129 21.32 -3.27 19.01
CA LYS A 129 22.00 -4.21 19.92
C LYS A 129 21.01 -5.20 20.53
N ASN A 130 19.83 -4.73 20.93
CA ASN A 130 18.76 -5.57 21.46
C ASN A 130 18.20 -6.50 20.39
N SER A 131 18.13 -6.08 19.13
CA SER A 131 17.70 -6.91 18.00
C SER A 131 18.59 -8.15 17.84
N LYS A 132 19.92 -7.98 17.90
CA LYS A 132 20.85 -9.13 17.86
C LYS A 132 20.65 -10.10 19.02
N LEU A 133 20.37 -9.57 20.22
CA LEU A 133 20.10 -10.42 21.39
C LEU A 133 18.76 -11.14 21.27
N LEU A 134 17.74 -10.50 20.69
CA LEU A 134 16.46 -11.13 20.40
C LEU A 134 16.61 -12.28 19.41
N VAL A 135 17.47 -12.17 18.40
CA VAL A 135 17.76 -13.29 17.47
C VAL A 135 18.27 -14.52 18.24
N TYR A 136 19.20 -14.35 19.18
CA TYR A 136 19.68 -15.47 20.00
C TYR A 136 18.56 -16.08 20.87
N MET A 137 17.68 -15.24 21.42
CA MET A 137 16.51 -15.68 22.19
C MET A 137 15.53 -16.48 21.32
N PHE A 138 15.20 -15.99 20.12
CA PHE A 138 14.36 -16.69 19.15
C PHE A 138 14.98 -18.02 18.72
N ASN A 139 16.28 -18.07 18.44
CA ASN A 139 16.97 -19.31 18.09
C ASN A 139 16.95 -20.33 19.23
N THR A 140 17.08 -19.86 20.47
CA THR A 140 17.00 -20.72 21.65
C THR A 140 15.58 -21.25 21.86
N ALA A 141 14.58 -20.40 21.69
CA ALA A 141 13.17 -20.77 21.78
C ALA A 141 12.80 -21.76 20.67
N TYR A 142 13.27 -21.53 19.45
CA TYR A 142 13.13 -22.46 18.33
C TYR A 142 13.76 -23.82 18.64
N CYS A 143 14.97 -23.85 19.19
CA CYS A 143 15.62 -25.09 19.61
C CYS A 143 14.78 -25.84 20.66
N VAL A 144 14.29 -25.15 21.69
CA VAL A 144 13.39 -25.74 22.69
C VAL A 144 12.14 -26.34 22.04
N MET A 145 11.51 -25.63 21.12
CA MET A 145 10.29 -26.09 20.43
C MET A 145 10.56 -27.26 19.49
N LYS A 146 11.63 -27.17 18.69
CA LYS A 146 12.00 -28.16 17.69
C LYS A 146 12.34 -29.50 18.32
N GLU A 147 13.03 -29.48 19.45
CA GLU A 147 13.41 -30.68 20.21
C GLU A 147 12.31 -31.12 21.19
N GLU A 148 11.10 -30.54 21.09
CA GLU A 148 9.92 -30.85 21.91
C GLU A 148 10.18 -30.74 23.43
N LEU A 149 11.07 -29.81 23.82
CA LEU A 149 11.46 -29.60 25.20
C LEU A 149 10.44 -28.70 25.93
N PRO A 150 10.23 -28.90 27.25
CA PRO A 150 9.34 -28.04 28.01
C PRO A 150 9.84 -26.60 28.04
N PHE A 151 8.94 -25.62 27.90
CA PHE A 151 9.29 -24.19 27.94
C PHE A 151 9.95 -23.74 29.25
N THR A 152 9.79 -24.50 30.34
CA THR A 152 10.49 -24.27 31.61
C THR A 152 12.01 -24.45 31.50
N LEU A 153 12.51 -25.13 30.46
CA LEU A 153 13.94 -25.28 30.18
C LEU A 153 14.57 -24.02 29.57
N TYR A 154 13.79 -23.23 28.86
CA TYR A 154 14.27 -22.05 28.13
C TYR A 154 15.04 -21.04 29.02
N PRO A 155 14.57 -20.63 30.22
CA PRO A 155 15.34 -19.77 31.12
C PRO A 155 16.71 -20.35 31.49
N THR A 156 16.80 -21.67 31.66
CA THR A 156 18.05 -22.37 32.00
C THR A 156 19.04 -22.34 30.83
N MET A 157 18.56 -22.51 29.60
CA MET A 157 19.39 -22.40 28.40
C MET A 157 19.94 -21.00 28.21
N LEU A 158 19.14 -19.95 28.44
CA LEU A 158 19.65 -18.58 28.38
C LEU A 158 20.68 -18.28 29.48
N LYS A 159 20.48 -18.79 30.70
CA LYS A 159 21.49 -18.67 31.77
C LYS A 159 22.82 -19.31 31.38
N LEU A 160 22.78 -20.47 30.71
CA LEU A 160 23.99 -21.12 30.19
C LEU A 160 24.67 -20.25 29.13
N GLN A 161 23.91 -19.68 28.19
CA GLN A 161 24.47 -18.77 27.18
C GLN A 161 25.10 -17.52 27.81
N VAL A 162 24.52 -16.97 28.87
CA VAL A 162 25.12 -15.85 29.61
C VAL A 162 26.45 -16.27 30.24
N LYS A 163 26.53 -17.47 30.83
CA LYS A 163 27.79 -18.01 31.37
C LYS A 163 28.86 -18.20 30.30
N ASN A 164 28.46 -18.51 29.08
CA ASN A 164 29.37 -18.65 27.93
C ASN A 164 29.76 -17.29 27.30
N GLY A 165 29.34 -16.16 27.89
CA GLY A 165 29.76 -14.81 27.47
C GLY A 165 28.73 -14.03 26.64
N SER A 166 27.49 -14.49 26.54
CA SER A 166 26.43 -13.70 25.87
C SER A 166 25.89 -12.56 26.76
N ASP A 167 25.51 -11.45 26.13
CA ASP A 167 24.94 -10.25 26.78
C ASP A 167 23.42 -10.35 27.07
N LEU A 168 22.85 -11.56 27.05
CA LEU A 168 21.40 -11.79 27.15
C LEU A 168 20.80 -11.35 28.48
N SER A 169 21.63 -11.17 29.52
CA SER A 169 21.25 -10.68 30.85
C SER A 169 20.56 -9.31 30.82
N ARG A 170 20.76 -8.52 29.76
CA ARG A 170 20.16 -7.18 29.58
C ARG A 170 18.66 -7.22 29.30
N LEU A 171 18.16 -8.29 28.66
CA LEU A 171 16.78 -8.42 28.21
C LEU A 171 15.94 -9.31 29.15
N LYS A 172 15.84 -8.91 30.42
CA LYS A 172 15.21 -9.74 31.48
C LYS A 172 13.75 -10.13 31.21
N SER A 173 12.97 -9.29 30.53
CA SER A 173 11.55 -9.54 30.22
C SER A 173 11.31 -10.71 29.25
N TYR A 174 12.37 -11.17 28.57
CA TYR A 174 12.31 -12.23 27.58
C TYR A 174 12.95 -13.55 28.06
N GLN A 175 13.29 -13.65 29.35
CA GLN A 175 13.99 -14.82 29.89
C GLN A 175 13.07 -15.84 30.58
N THR A 176 11.75 -15.66 30.51
CA THR A 176 10.77 -16.53 31.17
C THR A 176 10.25 -17.61 30.24
N ASP A 177 9.71 -18.69 30.81
CA ASP A 177 8.92 -19.72 30.12
C ASP A 177 7.75 -19.11 29.33
N LYS A 178 7.04 -18.13 29.92
CA LYS A 178 5.97 -17.37 29.26
C LYS A 178 6.49 -16.57 28.06
N ALA A 179 7.72 -16.07 28.11
CA ALA A 179 8.34 -15.40 26.96
C ALA A 179 8.63 -16.39 25.83
N CYS A 180 9.12 -17.59 26.15
CA CYS A 180 9.27 -18.68 25.17
C CYS A 180 7.93 -19.01 24.50
N ALA A 181 6.86 -19.17 25.27
CA ALA A 181 5.52 -19.41 24.74
C ALA A 181 5.04 -18.27 23.80
N ARG A 182 5.35 -17.01 24.13
CA ARG A 182 5.03 -15.86 23.26
C ARG A 182 5.79 -15.86 21.94
N PHE A 183 6.99 -16.48 21.88
CA PHE A 183 7.74 -16.59 20.63
C PHE A 183 7.19 -17.68 19.70
N ALA A 184 6.53 -18.70 20.23
CA ALA A 184 6.02 -19.84 19.47
C ALA A 184 5.18 -19.45 18.23
N PRO A 185 4.16 -18.57 18.32
CA PRO A 185 3.36 -18.23 17.14
C PRO A 185 4.19 -17.56 16.05
N PHE A 186 5.12 -16.64 16.40
CA PHE A 186 5.97 -15.96 15.42
C PHE A 186 6.96 -16.91 14.74
N ILE A 187 7.51 -17.86 15.49
CA ILE A 187 8.37 -18.92 14.94
C ILE A 187 7.56 -19.81 13.99
N ALA A 188 6.33 -20.18 14.40
CA ALA A 188 5.45 -20.99 13.58
C ALA A 188 4.99 -20.25 12.31
N ASP A 189 4.71 -18.95 12.37
CA ASP A 189 4.40 -18.13 11.20
C ASP A 189 5.61 -18.06 10.26
N ALA A 190 6.81 -17.78 10.78
CA ALA A 190 8.03 -17.72 9.97
C ALA A 190 8.35 -19.04 9.23
N ILE A 191 7.95 -20.19 9.78
CA ILE A 191 8.06 -21.49 9.13
C ILE A 191 6.91 -21.73 8.14
N ARG A 192 5.69 -21.31 8.48
CA ARG A 192 4.49 -21.54 7.66
C ARG A 192 4.40 -20.63 6.43
N ASP A 193 4.78 -19.37 6.55
CA ASP A 193 4.68 -18.37 5.47
C ASP A 193 5.35 -18.82 4.16
N PRO A 194 6.61 -19.31 4.14
CA PRO A 194 7.23 -19.79 2.91
C PRO A 194 6.58 -21.09 2.38
N ILE A 195 6.03 -21.93 3.27
CA ILE A 195 5.29 -23.13 2.85
C ILE A 195 3.98 -22.73 2.19
N LYS A 196 3.28 -21.74 2.76
CA LYS A 196 2.04 -21.19 2.21
C LYS A 196 2.25 -20.59 0.82
N GLU A 197 3.30 -19.78 0.65
CA GLU A 197 3.68 -19.24 -0.66
C GLU A 197 3.96 -20.35 -1.68
N LYS A 198 4.64 -21.43 -1.27
CA LYS A 198 4.87 -22.59 -2.13
C LYS A 198 3.59 -23.32 -2.50
N ILE A 199 2.65 -23.48 -1.56
CA ILE A 199 1.34 -24.09 -1.82
C ILE A 199 0.54 -23.25 -2.81
N GLU A 200 0.52 -21.92 -2.64
CA GLU A 200 -0.22 -21.01 -3.51
C GLU A 200 0.31 -20.99 -4.95
N ASN A 201 1.61 -21.20 -5.15
CA ASN A 201 2.27 -21.14 -6.45
C ASN A 201 2.53 -22.52 -7.10
N CYS A 202 2.24 -23.62 -6.42
CA CYS A 202 2.53 -24.96 -6.96
C CYS A 202 1.59 -25.34 -8.12
N LYS A 203 2.11 -26.10 -9.08
CA LYS A 203 1.32 -26.63 -10.21
C LYS A 203 0.47 -27.84 -9.82
N ALA A 204 1.00 -28.64 -8.88
CA ALA A 204 0.35 -29.85 -8.39
C ALA A 204 0.73 -30.07 -6.92
N LEU A 205 -0.27 -30.47 -6.14
CA LEU A 205 -0.12 -30.88 -4.76
C LEU A 205 -0.88 -32.18 -4.49
N SER A 206 -0.43 -32.92 -3.49
CA SER A 206 -1.12 -34.07 -2.93
C SER A 206 -1.25 -33.87 -1.42
N ILE A 207 -2.43 -34.16 -0.87
CA ILE A 207 -2.69 -34.08 0.56
C ILE A 207 -2.75 -35.51 1.10
N MET A 208 -2.02 -35.78 2.17
CA MET A 208 -2.07 -37.05 2.90
C MET A 208 -2.64 -36.77 4.28
N TYR A 209 -3.70 -37.50 4.65
CA TYR A 209 -4.26 -37.50 5.99
C TYR A 209 -3.99 -38.87 6.61
N ASP A 210 -3.38 -38.89 7.78
CA ASP A 210 -3.13 -40.11 8.54
C ASP A 210 -3.86 -40.02 9.88
N GLY A 211 -4.75 -40.97 10.13
CA GLY A 211 -5.63 -40.99 11.30
C GLY A 211 -5.23 -42.11 12.25
N ALA A 212 -5.06 -41.78 13.53
CA ALA A 212 -4.84 -42.73 14.61
C ALA A 212 -5.86 -42.53 15.73
N THR A 213 -6.22 -43.61 16.40
CA THR A 213 -7.08 -43.55 17.59
C THR A 213 -6.22 -43.78 18.83
N ASP A 214 -6.15 -42.79 19.72
CA ASP A 214 -5.49 -42.98 21.02
C ASP A 214 -6.34 -43.89 21.93
N VAL A 215 -5.70 -44.46 22.96
CA VAL A 215 -6.30 -45.32 23.99
C VAL A 215 -7.48 -44.63 24.69
N SER A 216 -7.53 -43.30 24.61
CA SER A 216 -8.57 -42.41 25.16
C SER A 216 -9.82 -42.22 24.27
N ILE A 217 -9.91 -42.89 23.11
CA ILE A 217 -11.00 -42.73 22.10
C ILE A 217 -11.03 -41.33 21.45
N SER A 218 -9.91 -40.61 21.47
CA SER A 218 -9.75 -39.37 20.70
C SER A 218 -9.21 -39.70 19.31
N GLU A 219 -9.93 -39.29 18.26
CA GLU A 219 -9.44 -39.36 16.89
C GLU A 219 -8.38 -38.29 16.67
N VAL A 220 -7.16 -38.73 16.35
CA VAL A 220 -6.02 -37.87 16.07
C VAL A 220 -5.72 -37.96 14.57
N GLU A 221 -5.70 -36.82 13.89
CA GLU A 221 -5.43 -36.71 12.45
C GLU A 221 -4.17 -35.87 12.21
N ILE A 222 -3.23 -36.42 11.43
CA ILE A 222 -2.04 -35.72 10.94
C ILE A 222 -2.24 -35.40 9.47
N ILE A 223 -1.99 -34.14 9.08
CA ILE A 223 -2.12 -33.67 7.71
C ILE A 223 -0.74 -33.30 7.16
N TYR A 224 -0.34 -34.00 6.09
CA TYR A 224 0.83 -33.67 5.29
C TYR A 224 0.42 -33.17 3.90
N VAL A 225 1.22 -32.27 3.34
CA VAL A 225 1.10 -31.82 1.95
C VAL A 225 2.40 -32.12 1.23
N ARG A 226 2.29 -32.85 0.12
CA ARG A 226 3.37 -33.09 -0.84
C ARG A 226 3.20 -32.14 -2.01
N LEU A 227 4.21 -31.32 -2.27
CA LEU A 227 4.27 -30.42 -3.43
C LEU A 227 5.17 -31.01 -4.51
N LEU A 228 4.77 -30.84 -5.78
CA LEU A 228 5.59 -31.17 -6.93
C LEU A 228 6.09 -29.86 -7.58
N ASP A 229 7.41 -29.65 -7.53
CA ASP A 229 8.07 -28.47 -8.09
C ASP A 229 9.25 -28.90 -8.97
N ASP A 230 9.22 -28.55 -10.25
CA ASP A 230 10.23 -28.91 -11.27
C ASP A 230 10.72 -30.38 -11.19
N CYS A 231 9.76 -31.32 -11.15
CA CYS A 231 9.98 -32.77 -11.02
C CYS A 231 10.57 -33.24 -9.68
N ASN A 232 10.68 -32.37 -8.69
CA ASN A 232 11.07 -32.72 -7.32
C ASN A 232 9.85 -32.69 -6.38
N THR A 233 9.80 -33.65 -5.46
CA THR A 233 8.75 -33.73 -4.44
C THR A 233 9.25 -33.19 -3.11
N SER A 234 8.48 -32.33 -2.46
CA SER A 234 8.75 -31.83 -1.10
C SER A 234 7.56 -32.09 -0.19
N ASP A 235 7.82 -32.65 1.00
CA ASP A 235 6.79 -32.97 1.99
C ASP A 235 6.80 -31.97 3.14
N PHE A 236 5.62 -31.47 3.49
CA PHE A 236 5.42 -30.50 4.56
C PHE A 236 4.33 -30.99 5.51
N PHE A 237 4.63 -30.95 6.81
CA PHE A 237 3.61 -31.08 7.84
C PHE A 237 2.80 -29.79 7.94
N ILE A 238 1.47 -29.90 7.94
CA ILE A 238 0.56 -28.74 7.95
C ILE A 238 -0.14 -28.60 9.29
N ALA A 239 -0.73 -29.69 9.79
CA ALA A 239 -1.53 -29.63 11.00
C ALA A 239 -1.62 -31.00 11.69
N PHE A 240 -1.78 -30.91 13.01
CA PHE A 240 -2.18 -32.00 13.88
C PHE A 240 -3.52 -31.61 14.49
N LYS A 241 -4.52 -32.47 14.33
CA LYS A 241 -5.85 -32.30 14.91
C LYS A 241 -6.06 -33.45 15.89
N SER A 242 -6.38 -33.09 17.13
CA SER A 242 -6.62 -34.01 18.27
C SER A 242 -7.88 -33.59 19.00
#